data_AF-H6N738-F1
#
_entry.id   AF-H6N738-F1
#
_cell.length_a   1.000
_cell.length_b   1.000
_cell.length_c   1.000
_cell.angle_alpha   90.00
_cell.angle_beta   90.00
_cell.angle_gamma   90.00
#
_symmetry.space_group_name_H-M   'P 1'
#
loop_
_entity.id
_entity.type
_entity.pdbx_description
1 polymer ?
#
loop_
_entity_poly.entity_id
_entity_poly.type
_entity_poly.pdbx_seq_one_letter_code
_entity_poly.pdbx_strand_id
1 'polypeptide(L)'
;MSRGWILLGIGGAGITTLAALFGTSQIKERNYQTKMRKFRETAKKVNGYIQQISSKGQWAKDEKVYDPEHVIWEKRWNYLTSQGWSDTNLKNFPEEAKDNLDVFKTFCFEQMELHANDLLGDYGVSSSWIGSHNGYWEHCLINDLSFKQLTTK
;
A
#
# COMPACT_ATOMS: atom_id res chain seq x y z
N MET A 1 10.67 -48.68 15.03
CA MET A 1 10.76 -47.94 13.76
C MET A 1 9.62 -46.93 13.73
N SER A 2 9.90 -45.63 13.92
CA SER A 2 8.88 -44.59 13.79
C SER A 2 9.09 -43.87 12.46
N ARG A 3 8.10 -43.93 11.58
CA ARG A 3 8.08 -43.26 10.27
C ARG A 3 7.63 -41.82 10.49
N GLY A 4 8.58 -40.88 10.43
CA GLY A 4 8.28 -39.45 10.45
C GLY A 4 7.68 -39.01 9.11
N TRP A 5 6.45 -38.52 9.14
CA TRP A 5 5.84 -37.79 8.03
C TRP A 5 6.26 -36.32 8.14
N ILE A 6 7.07 -35.84 7.19
CA ILE A 6 7.35 -34.41 7.03
C ILE A 6 6.16 -33.82 6.27
N LEU A 7 5.26 -33.15 7.01
CA LEU A 7 4.29 -32.24 6.43
C LEU A 7 5.04 -30.99 5.96
N LEU A 8 5.38 -30.94 4.67
CA LEU A 8 5.73 -29.70 3.97
C LEU A 8 4.46 -28.85 3.84
N GLY A 9 4.05 -28.24 4.95
CA GLY A 9 3.12 -27.12 4.93
C GLY A 9 3.77 -25.98 4.18
N ILE A 10 3.19 -25.60 3.04
CA ILE A 10 3.58 -24.44 2.25
C ILE A 10 3.48 -23.23 3.18
N GLY A 11 4.64 -22.72 3.58
CA GLY A 11 4.79 -21.69 4.59
C GLY A 11 4.06 -20.42 4.17
N GLY A 12 3.14 -19.98 5.04
CA GLY A 12 2.91 -18.57 5.20
C GLY A 12 4.24 -17.94 5.60
N ALA A 13 4.86 -17.20 4.68
CA ALA A 13 5.95 -16.30 5.00
C ALA A 13 5.38 -15.12 5.79
N GLY A 14 5.02 -15.39 7.04
CA GLY A 14 4.70 -14.39 8.03
C GLY A 14 5.96 -13.58 8.31
N ILE A 15 5.94 -12.33 7.84
CA ILE A 15 6.46 -11.13 8.50
C ILE A 15 7.57 -11.40 9.51
N THR A 16 8.75 -11.79 9.05
CA THR A 16 9.93 -11.87 9.91
C THR A 16 11.12 -11.26 9.20
N THR A 17 11.64 -10.18 9.79
CA THR A 17 12.99 -9.62 9.61
C THR A 17 13.28 -8.72 8.41
N LEU A 18 12.76 -7.49 8.42
CA LEU A 18 13.42 -6.34 7.78
C LEU A 18 14.00 -5.32 8.78
N ALA A 19 14.06 -5.67 10.07
CA ALA A 19 14.66 -4.84 11.12
C ALA A 19 16.11 -5.23 11.49
N ALA A 20 16.70 -6.27 10.89
CA ALA A 20 17.90 -6.93 11.42
C ALA A 20 19.19 -6.76 10.59
N LEU A 21 19.36 -5.70 9.80
CA LEU A 21 20.64 -5.42 9.10
C LEU A 21 21.00 -3.94 9.13
N PHE A 22 21.16 -3.39 10.33
CA PHE A 22 21.81 -2.09 10.55
C PHE A 22 23.30 -2.33 10.81
N GLY A 23 24.18 -1.87 9.91
CA GLY A 23 25.62 -1.96 10.13
C GLY A 23 26.54 -1.28 9.09
N THR A 24 26.17 -1.19 7.81
CA THR A 24 26.99 -0.48 6.80
C THR A 24 26.12 0.32 5.82
N SER A 25 26.61 1.48 5.35
CA SER A 25 25.88 2.38 4.44
C SER A 25 25.47 1.70 3.13
N GLN A 26 26.30 0.80 2.62
CA GLN A 26 26.01 0.02 1.41
C GLN A 26 24.87 -0.99 1.60
N ILE A 27 24.75 -1.62 2.77
CA ILE A 27 23.63 -2.53 3.08
C ILE A 27 22.33 -1.74 3.19
N LYS A 28 22.37 -0.57 3.84
CA LYS A 28 21.20 0.33 3.95
C LYS A 28 20.72 0.76 2.56
N GLU A 29 21.62 1.17 1.68
CA GLU A 29 21.29 1.55 0.31
C GLU A 29 20.70 0.38 -0.48
N ARG A 30 21.33 -0.80 -0.40
CA ARG A 30 20.83 -1.99 -1.09
C ARG A 30 19.43 -2.41 -0.62
N ASN A 31 19.18 -2.32 0.67
CA ASN A 31 17.86 -2.62 1.26
C ASN A 31 16.83 -1.59 0.81
N TYR A 32 17.18 -0.31 0.78
CA TYR A 32 16.33 0.76 0.25
C TYR A 32 15.94 0.49 -1.21
N GLN A 33 16.92 0.24 -2.08
CA GLN A 33 16.69 -0.05 -3.50
C GLN A 33 15.81 -1.30 -3.69
N THR A 34 16.03 -2.34 -2.87
CA THR A 34 15.22 -3.56 -2.90
C THR A 34 13.77 -3.28 -2.49
N LYS A 35 13.56 -2.49 -1.43
CA LYS A 35 12.24 -2.05 -0.95
C LYS A 35 11.51 -1.24 -2.03
N MET A 36 12.18 -0.24 -2.61
CA MET A 36 11.58 0.61 -3.66
C MET A 36 11.25 -0.19 -4.92
N ARG A 37 12.09 -1.13 -5.33
CA ARG A 37 11.78 -2.04 -6.44
C ARG A 37 10.50 -2.84 -6.18
N LYS A 38 10.37 -3.43 -4.98
CA LYS A 38 9.17 -4.17 -4.60
C LYS A 38 7.92 -3.28 -4.65
N PHE A 39 8.00 -2.07 -4.09
CA PHE A 39 6.89 -1.12 -4.11
C PHE A 39 6.48 -0.70 -5.53
N ARG A 40 7.44 -0.53 -6.44
CA ARG A 40 7.17 -0.28 -7.86
C ARG A 40 6.45 -1.43 -8.54
N GLU A 41 6.85 -2.67 -8.23
CA GLU A 41 6.18 -3.87 -8.75
C GLU A 41 4.74 -3.95 -8.24
N THR A 42 4.51 -3.66 -6.94
CA THR A 42 3.17 -3.55 -6.36
C THR A 42 2.35 -2.46 -7.05
N ALA A 43 2.89 -1.25 -7.22
CA ALA A 43 2.21 -0.15 -7.92
C ALA A 43 1.80 -0.56 -9.34
N LYS A 44 2.72 -1.20 -10.08
CA LYS A 44 2.46 -1.68 -11.45
C LYS A 44 1.35 -2.73 -11.48
N LYS A 45 1.39 -3.70 -10.56
CA LYS A 45 0.37 -4.75 -10.45
C LYS A 45 -1.01 -4.16 -10.15
N VAL A 46 -1.10 -3.32 -9.12
CA VAL A 46 -2.34 -2.67 -8.70
C VAL A 46 -2.91 -1.77 -9.79
N ASN A 47 -2.08 -0.92 -10.40
CA ASN A 47 -2.51 -0.06 -11.51
C ASN A 47 -3.02 -0.89 -12.71
N GLY A 48 -2.42 -2.05 -12.97
CA GLY A 48 -2.91 -2.99 -13.97
C GLY A 48 -4.33 -3.48 -13.67
N TYR A 49 -4.62 -3.79 -12.40
CA TYR A 49 -5.98 -4.18 -11.98
C TYR A 49 -6.95 -3.01 -12.06
N ILE A 50 -6.57 -1.83 -11.55
CA ILE A 50 -7.41 -0.63 -11.63
C ILE A 50 -7.75 -0.30 -13.08
N GLN A 51 -6.79 -0.39 -14.01
CA GLN A 51 -7.04 -0.16 -15.43
C GLN A 51 -8.04 -1.15 -16.02
N GLN A 52 -7.93 -2.44 -15.66
CA GLN A 52 -8.87 -3.47 -16.11
C GLN A 52 -10.29 -3.22 -15.59
N ILE A 53 -10.43 -2.77 -14.34
CA ILE A 53 -11.73 -2.50 -13.70
C ILE A 53 -12.34 -1.19 -14.20
N SER A 54 -11.51 -0.15 -14.35
CA SER A 54 -11.90 1.16 -14.90
C SER A 54 -12.35 1.06 -16.36
N SER A 55 -11.71 0.19 -17.17
CA SER A 55 -12.13 -0.05 -18.56
C SER A 55 -13.52 -0.72 -18.66
N LYS A 56 -13.94 -1.42 -17.60
CA LYS A 56 -15.30 -1.99 -17.46
C LYS A 56 -16.31 -1.01 -16.87
N GLY A 57 -15.91 0.24 -16.61
CA GLY A 57 -16.77 1.28 -16.02
C GLY A 57 -17.08 1.07 -14.55
N GLN A 58 -16.34 0.19 -13.88
CA GLN A 58 -16.59 -0.16 -12.49
C GLN A 58 -15.85 0.77 -11.53
N TRP A 59 -14.71 1.37 -11.88
CA TRP A 59 -13.96 2.29 -11.01
C TRP A 59 -13.77 3.66 -11.66
N ALA A 60 -13.49 4.67 -10.84
CA ALA A 60 -13.11 6.00 -11.31
C ALA A 60 -11.81 5.90 -12.12
N LYS A 61 -11.83 6.41 -13.36
CA LYS A 61 -10.73 6.26 -14.33
C LYS A 61 -9.43 6.95 -13.90
N ASP A 62 -9.49 7.78 -12.87
CA ASP A 62 -8.40 8.62 -12.40
C ASP A 62 -7.72 8.09 -11.13
N GLU A 63 -8.20 7.00 -10.53
CA GLU A 63 -7.50 6.35 -9.41
C GLU A 63 -6.22 5.64 -9.88
N LYS A 64 -5.11 5.90 -9.18
CA LYS A 64 -3.84 5.21 -9.42
C LYS A 64 -2.94 5.23 -8.18
N VAL A 65 -2.00 4.29 -8.17
CA VAL A 65 -0.85 4.24 -7.28
C VAL A 65 0.32 4.92 -7.96
N TYR A 66 0.89 5.93 -7.31
CA TYR A 66 2.08 6.62 -7.81
C TYR A 66 3.36 5.84 -7.46
N ASP A 67 4.45 6.12 -8.18
CA ASP A 67 5.78 5.61 -7.84
C ASP A 67 6.10 5.89 -6.36
N PRO A 68 6.70 4.95 -5.60
CA PRO A 68 6.97 5.12 -4.17
C PRO A 68 7.88 6.31 -3.83
N GLU A 69 8.64 6.82 -4.78
CA GLU A 69 9.50 8.00 -4.62
C GLU A 69 8.83 9.29 -5.14
N HIS A 70 7.58 9.22 -5.61
CA HIS A 70 6.85 10.39 -6.08
C HIS A 70 6.45 11.33 -4.91
N VAL A 71 6.59 12.64 -5.11
CA VAL A 71 6.37 13.71 -4.09
C VAL A 71 4.94 13.70 -3.52
N ILE A 72 4.00 13.10 -4.25
CA ILE A 72 2.59 13.04 -3.85
C ILE A 72 2.40 12.30 -2.52
N TRP A 73 3.26 11.34 -2.19
CA TRP A 73 3.19 10.60 -0.94
C TRP A 73 3.42 11.52 0.26
N GLU A 74 4.42 12.40 0.16
CA GLU A 74 4.69 13.42 1.18
C GLU A 74 3.52 14.40 1.29
N LYS A 75 3.00 14.90 0.15
CA LYS A 75 1.84 15.80 0.13
C LYS A 75 0.61 15.17 0.75
N ARG A 76 0.33 13.89 0.45
CA ARG A 76 -0.79 13.12 1.02
C ARG A 76 -0.62 12.96 2.53
N TRP A 77 0.55 12.56 2.99
CA TRP A 77 0.84 12.40 4.42
C TRP A 77 0.71 13.71 5.20
N ASN A 78 1.25 14.81 4.66
CA ASN A 78 1.09 16.15 5.24
C ASN A 78 -0.39 16.58 5.29
N TYR A 79 -1.16 16.28 4.25
CA TYR A 79 -2.59 16.56 4.24
C TYR A 79 -3.33 15.79 5.34
N LEU A 80 -3.11 14.47 5.46
CA LEU A 80 -3.74 13.64 6.50
C LEU A 80 -3.35 14.11 7.90
N THR A 81 -2.08 14.49 8.09
CA THR A 81 -1.58 15.08 9.33
C THR A 81 -2.26 16.42 9.64
N SER A 82 -2.44 17.30 8.65
CA SER A 82 -3.14 18.58 8.83
C SER A 82 -4.61 18.44 9.20
N GLN A 83 -5.24 17.34 8.80
CA GLN A 83 -6.62 16.99 9.18
C GLN A 83 -6.68 16.27 10.53
N GLY A 84 -5.54 16.05 11.20
CA GLY A 84 -5.48 15.30 12.45
C GLY A 84 -5.94 13.85 12.30
N TRP A 85 -5.82 13.29 11.09
CA TRP A 85 -6.27 11.91 10.79
C TRP A 85 -7.75 11.67 11.14
N SER A 86 -8.59 12.69 11.03
CA SER A 86 -9.98 12.67 11.50
C SER A 86 -10.97 11.84 10.67
N ASP A 87 -10.52 11.23 9.57
CA ASP A 87 -11.37 10.40 8.73
C ASP A 87 -11.77 9.13 9.48
N THR A 88 -13.07 8.79 9.47
CA THR A 88 -13.58 7.56 10.09
C THR A 88 -12.96 6.30 9.50
N ASN A 89 -12.53 6.34 8.24
CA ASN A 89 -11.86 5.23 7.56
C ASN A 89 -10.38 5.07 7.97
N LEU A 90 -9.81 6.07 8.67
CA LEU A 90 -8.46 6.04 9.24
C LEU A 90 -8.41 5.56 10.70
N LYS A 91 -9.54 5.19 11.29
CA LYS A 91 -9.61 4.79 12.71
C LYS A 91 -8.67 3.62 13.05
N ASN A 92 -8.45 2.71 12.09
CA ASN A 92 -7.58 1.54 12.25
C ASN A 92 -6.18 1.75 11.64
N PHE A 93 -5.85 2.95 11.19
CA PHE A 93 -4.54 3.24 10.64
C PHE A 93 -3.49 3.21 11.76
N PRO A 94 -2.37 2.49 11.60
CA PRO A 94 -1.38 2.34 12.66
C PRO A 94 -0.77 3.69 13.05
N GLU A 95 -0.68 3.96 14.36
CA GLU A 95 -0.13 5.22 14.89
C GLU A 95 1.30 5.48 14.38
N GLU A 96 2.12 4.44 14.25
CA GLU A 96 3.49 4.52 13.72
C GLU A 96 3.54 5.09 12.30
N ALA A 97 2.52 4.84 11.49
CA ALA A 97 2.41 5.38 10.14
C ALA A 97 1.94 6.84 10.13
N LYS A 98 1.30 7.32 11.21
CA LYS A 98 0.88 8.71 11.34
C LYS A 98 2.07 9.63 11.62
N ASP A 99 3.09 9.11 12.32
CA ASP A 99 4.26 9.89 12.73
C ASP A 99 5.44 9.82 11.75
N ASN A 100 5.40 8.94 10.74
CA ASN A 100 6.54 8.70 9.86
C ASN A 100 6.14 8.42 8.40
N LEU A 101 6.58 9.28 7.48
CA LEU A 101 6.31 9.15 6.03
C LEU A 101 6.81 7.82 5.44
N ASP A 102 7.96 7.30 5.85
CA ASP A 102 8.45 6.01 5.34
C ASP A 102 7.59 4.85 5.85
N VAL A 103 7.13 4.92 7.11
CA VAL A 103 6.21 3.93 7.67
C VAL A 103 4.83 4.03 7.00
N PHE A 104 4.33 5.25 6.73
CA PHE A 104 3.13 5.48 5.93
C PHE A 104 3.20 4.82 4.56
N LYS A 105 4.27 5.08 3.79
CA LYS A 105 4.48 4.44 2.49
C LYS A 105 4.54 2.93 2.63
N THR A 106 5.29 2.43 3.61
CA THR A 106 5.44 0.99 3.85
C THR A 106 4.09 0.32 4.11
N PHE A 107 3.31 0.88 5.03
CA PHE A 107 1.95 0.43 5.31
C PHE A 107 1.11 0.38 4.03
N CYS A 108 1.07 1.48 3.27
CA CYS A 108 0.31 1.53 2.04
C CYS A 108 0.70 0.43 1.03
N PHE A 109 2.00 0.28 0.74
CA PHE A 109 2.45 -0.70 -0.24
C PHE A 109 2.28 -2.15 0.23
N GLU A 110 2.48 -2.43 1.52
CA GLU A 110 2.28 -3.78 2.07
C GLU A 110 0.80 -4.17 2.07
N GLN A 111 -0.09 -3.26 2.48
CA GLN A 111 -1.52 -3.52 2.45
C GLN A 111 -2.02 -3.73 1.00
N MET A 112 -1.59 -2.88 0.07
CA MET A 112 -1.91 -3.06 -1.35
C MET A 112 -1.41 -4.39 -1.91
N GLU A 113 -0.23 -4.86 -1.49
CA GLU A 113 0.32 -6.15 -1.94
C GLU A 113 -0.48 -7.34 -1.38
N LEU A 114 -0.76 -7.33 -0.06
CA LEU A 114 -1.49 -8.39 0.65
C LEU A 114 -2.89 -8.60 0.08
N HIS A 115 -3.52 -7.51 -0.34
CA HIS A 115 -4.91 -7.47 -0.73
C HIS A 115 -5.12 -7.12 -2.21
N ALA A 116 -4.07 -7.19 -3.04
CA ALA A 116 -4.18 -6.86 -4.47
C ALA A 116 -5.28 -7.66 -5.18
N ASN A 117 -5.58 -8.87 -4.69
CA ASN A 117 -6.62 -9.74 -5.24
C ASN A 117 -8.04 -9.31 -4.85
N ASP A 118 -8.22 -8.44 -3.85
CA ASP A 118 -9.53 -7.86 -3.52
C ASP A 118 -10.08 -7.06 -4.72
N LEU A 119 -9.18 -6.52 -5.56
CA LEU A 119 -9.50 -5.86 -6.82
C LEU A 119 -9.99 -6.85 -7.92
N LEU A 120 -9.73 -8.15 -7.77
CA LEU A 120 -10.11 -9.20 -8.72
C LEU A 120 -11.38 -9.95 -8.30
N GLY A 121 -11.85 -9.77 -7.06
CA GLY A 121 -12.98 -10.48 -6.47
C GLY A 121 -14.33 -9.74 -6.55
N ASP A 122 -15.30 -10.20 -5.76
CA ASP A 122 -16.70 -9.73 -5.75
C ASP A 122 -16.91 -8.29 -5.24
N TYR A 123 -15.86 -7.62 -4.73
CA TYR A 123 -15.93 -6.24 -4.21
C TYR A 123 -15.93 -5.16 -5.30
N GLY A 124 -16.60 -5.45 -6.41
CA GLY A 124 -16.71 -4.55 -7.54
C GLY A 124 -17.26 -3.16 -7.18
N VAL A 125 -17.10 -2.25 -8.16
CA VAL A 125 -17.70 -0.91 -8.34
C VAL A 125 -17.16 0.32 -7.59
N SER A 126 -16.30 0.24 -6.57
CA SER A 126 -15.47 1.39 -6.10
C SER A 126 -14.52 0.99 -4.96
N SER A 127 -13.40 1.71 -4.81
CA SER A 127 -12.45 1.57 -3.67
C SER A 127 -13.14 1.72 -2.31
N SER A 128 -14.24 2.49 -2.26
CA SER A 128 -15.08 2.73 -1.07
C SER A 128 -15.98 1.56 -0.66
N TRP A 129 -16.10 0.52 -1.49
CA TRP A 129 -16.92 -0.68 -1.22
C TRP A 129 -16.09 -1.81 -0.64
N ILE A 130 -14.76 -1.67 -0.70
CA ILE A 130 -13.85 -2.53 0.05
C ILE A 130 -14.01 -2.13 1.51
N GLY A 131 -14.58 -3.04 2.30
CA GLY A 131 -15.01 -2.75 3.68
C GLY A 131 -13.93 -2.03 4.49
N SER A 132 -14.37 -1.05 5.30
CA SER A 132 -13.52 -0.21 6.17
C SER A 132 -12.67 -0.98 7.17
N HIS A 133 -12.86 -2.29 7.31
CA HIS A 133 -11.95 -3.18 8.01
C HIS A 133 -10.52 -3.08 7.46
N ASN A 134 -10.40 -2.77 6.17
CA ASN A 134 -9.12 -2.63 5.49
C ASN A 134 -8.74 -1.15 5.28
N GLY A 135 -9.67 -0.23 4.95
CA GLY A 135 -9.52 1.23 5.05
C GLY A 135 -8.34 1.91 4.31
N TYR A 136 -7.35 1.18 3.80
CA TYR A 136 -6.11 1.74 3.27
C TYR A 136 -6.26 2.14 1.79
N TRP A 137 -7.16 1.53 1.01
CA TRP A 137 -7.27 1.82 -0.42
C TRP A 137 -7.57 3.30 -0.69
N GLU A 138 -8.57 3.89 -0.03
CA GLU A 138 -8.92 5.30 -0.22
C GLU A 138 -7.79 6.28 0.17
N HIS A 139 -6.88 5.85 1.05
CA HIS A 139 -5.80 6.68 1.56
C HIS A 139 -4.47 6.45 0.85
N CYS A 140 -4.29 5.28 0.25
CA CYS A 140 -3.12 4.85 -0.51
C CYS A 140 -3.29 4.97 -2.03
N LEU A 141 -4.52 5.20 -2.52
CA LEU A 141 -4.81 5.61 -3.89
C LEU A 141 -4.92 7.13 -3.98
N ILE A 142 -4.52 7.67 -5.13
CA ILE A 142 -4.65 9.09 -5.44
C ILE A 142 -5.45 9.22 -6.73
N ASN A 143 -6.60 9.89 -6.66
CA ASN A 143 -7.38 10.29 -7.83
C ASN A 143 -6.97 11.69 -8.34
N ASP A 144 -7.40 12.08 -9.53
CA ASP A 144 -6.94 13.33 -10.17
C ASP A 144 -7.42 14.57 -9.42
N LEU A 145 -8.59 14.49 -8.76
CA LEU A 145 -9.09 15.55 -7.88
C LEU A 145 -8.16 15.75 -6.67
N SER A 146 -7.82 14.66 -5.98
CA SER A 146 -6.89 14.67 -4.85
C SER A 146 -5.52 15.14 -5.29
N PHE A 147 -5.04 14.70 -6.46
CA PHE A 147 -3.78 15.16 -7.02
C PHE A 147 -3.76 16.68 -7.21
N LYS A 148 -4.81 17.25 -7.84
CA LYS A 148 -4.93 18.70 -8.01
C LYS A 148 -4.97 19.44 -6.67
N GLN A 149 -5.77 18.97 -5.72
CA GLN A 149 -5.88 19.59 -4.39
C GLN A 149 -4.54 19.57 -3.63
N LEU A 150 -3.80 18.47 -3.73
CA LEU A 150 -2.49 18.31 -3.09
C LEU A 150 -1.37 19.09 -3.80
N THR A 151 -1.51 19.34 -5.10
CA THR A 151 -0.49 20.04 -5.90
C THR A 151 -0.69 21.55 -5.97
N THR A 152 -1.90 22.04 -5.72
CA THR A 152 -2.25 23.48 -5.73
C THR A 152 -2.08 24.16 -4.36
N LYS A 153 -1.94 23.37 -3.29
CA LYS A 153 -1.49 23.83 -1.97
C LYS A 153 0.02 23.73 -1.87
#